data_AF-A0A371LRZ8-F1
#
_entry.id   AF-A0A371LRZ8-F1
#
_cell.length_a   1.000
_cell.length_b   1.000
_cell.length_c   1.000
_cell.angle_alpha   90.00
_cell.angle_beta   90.00
_cell.angle_gamma   90.00
#
_symmetry.space_group_name_H-M   'P 1'
#
loop_
_entity.id
_entity.type
_entity.pdbx_description
1 polymer ?
#
loop_
_entity_poly.entity_id
_entity_poly.type
_entity_poly.pdbx_seq_one_letter_code
_entity_poly.pdbx_strand_id
1 'polypeptide(L)'
;MSDESSGEIVAEFSVLEDAAAVTADDEDTVSSSVDNGYEPGSTVEDEADDTSFELPEYVAACRYCQRTFETDEAALEHEWNCDLEPTGEC
;
A
#
# COMPACT_ATOMS: atom_id res chain seq x y z
N MET A 1 16.95 40.72 -31.52
CA MET A 1 16.79 39.74 -32.62
C MET A 1 16.30 38.47 -31.96
N SER A 2 15.08 38.05 -32.29
CA SER A 2 14.47 36.79 -31.86
C SER A 2 14.27 35.95 -33.12
N ASP A 3 14.83 34.74 -33.15
CA ASP A 3 14.38 33.52 -33.85
C ASP A 3 15.55 32.50 -33.76
N GLU A 4 15.48 31.46 -32.93
CA GLU A 4 14.85 30.14 -33.15
C GLU A 4 15.84 29.07 -33.63
N SER A 5 15.71 27.91 -32.99
CA SER A 5 15.94 26.57 -33.54
C SER A 5 17.27 25.84 -33.27
N SER A 6 17.06 24.67 -32.65
CA SER A 6 17.85 23.45 -32.75
C SER A 6 19.06 23.29 -31.82
N GLY A 7 18.82 23.37 -30.52
CA GLY A 7 19.49 22.46 -29.59
C GLY A 7 18.75 21.13 -29.60
N GLU A 8 19.12 20.21 -30.48
CA GLU A 8 18.64 18.83 -30.43
C GLU A 8 19.14 18.21 -29.12
N ILE A 9 18.24 18.02 -28.15
CA ILE A 9 18.55 17.16 -27.00
C ILE A 9 18.48 15.71 -27.49
N VAL A 10 19.60 15.20 -27.98
CA VAL A 10 19.78 13.75 -28.13
C VAL A 10 19.85 13.19 -26.72
N ALA A 11 18.71 12.77 -26.18
CA ALA A 11 18.71 11.87 -25.05
C ALA A 11 19.31 10.55 -25.55
N GLU A 12 20.63 10.40 -25.42
CA GLU A 12 21.28 9.09 -25.53
C GLU A 12 20.74 8.24 -24.38
N PHE A 13 19.62 7.55 -24.65
CA PHE A 13 19.20 6.43 -23.84
C PHE A 13 20.30 5.38 -24.01
N SER A 14 21.21 5.31 -23.03
CA SER A 14 22.17 4.21 -22.95
C SER A 14 21.37 2.93 -22.92
N VAL A 15 21.21 2.29 -24.09
CA VAL A 15 20.78 0.92 -24.17
C VAL A 15 21.86 0.16 -23.43
N LEU A 16 21.54 -0.28 -22.20
CA LEU A 16 22.34 -1.25 -21.50
C LEU A 16 22.36 -2.51 -22.38
N GLU A 17 23.45 -2.71 -23.10
CA GLU A 17 23.68 -3.83 -24.03
C GLU A 17 23.60 -5.22 -23.34
N ASP A 18 23.50 -5.25 -22.00
CA ASP A 18 23.49 -6.46 -21.18
C ASP A 18 22.21 -6.65 -20.35
N ALA A 19 21.09 -6.02 -20.74
CA ALA A 19 19.80 -6.34 -20.14
C ALA A 19 19.30 -7.69 -20.67
N ALA A 20 19.79 -8.79 -20.10
CA ALA A 20 19.29 -10.13 -20.39
C ALA A 20 17.79 -10.21 -20.03
N ALA A 21 16.97 -10.64 -20.99
CA ALA A 21 15.55 -10.89 -20.74
C ALA A 21 15.44 -12.06 -19.76
N VAL A 22 14.97 -11.79 -18.54
CA VAL A 22 14.63 -12.82 -17.55
C VAL A 22 13.29 -13.42 -17.98
N THR A 23 13.35 -14.49 -18.77
CA THR A 23 12.18 -15.30 -19.10
C THR A 23 12.02 -16.35 -18.01
N ALA A 24 10.82 -16.45 -17.43
CA ALA A 24 10.50 -17.55 -16.53
C ALA A 24 10.75 -18.88 -17.24
N ASP A 25 11.67 -19.69 -16.71
CA ASP A 25 11.91 -21.05 -17.16
C ASP A 25 10.91 -21.98 -16.46
N ASP A 26 10.37 -22.99 -17.16
CA ASP A 26 9.37 -23.92 -16.60
C ASP A 26 9.94 -24.73 -15.41
N GLU A 27 11.27 -24.75 -15.25
CA GLU A 27 11.97 -25.36 -14.11
C GLU A 27 11.95 -24.49 -12.83
N ASP A 28 11.51 -23.23 -12.90
CA ASP A 28 11.29 -22.32 -11.75
C ASP A 28 9.95 -22.62 -11.05
N THR A 29 9.62 -23.90 -10.88
CA THR A 29 8.40 -24.31 -10.19
C THR A 29 8.60 -24.19 -8.67
N VAL A 30 7.99 -23.17 -8.06
CA VAL A 30 7.96 -23.01 -6.59
C VAL A 30 7.12 -24.13 -5.97
N SER A 31 7.77 -25.21 -5.53
CA SER A 31 7.12 -26.22 -4.70
C SER A 31 6.78 -25.60 -3.35
N SER A 32 5.49 -25.33 -3.13
CA SER A 32 4.98 -24.82 -1.86
C SER A 32 5.24 -25.86 -0.78
N SER A 33 6.22 -25.59 0.09
CA SER A 33 6.60 -26.47 1.22
C SER A 33 5.65 -26.33 2.43
N VAL A 34 4.52 -25.65 2.26
CA VAL A 34 3.49 -25.57 3.28
C VAL A 34 2.72 -26.89 3.25
N ASP A 35 3.02 -27.75 4.22
CA ASP A 35 2.13 -28.85 4.60
C ASP A 35 0.84 -28.23 5.13
N ASN A 36 -0.08 -27.98 4.20
CA ASN A 36 -1.39 -27.45 4.55
C ASN A 36 -2.20 -28.66 5.04
N GLY A 37 -1.98 -29.06 6.29
CA GLY A 37 -2.59 -30.20 7.02
C GLY A 37 -4.11 -30.17 7.09
N TYR A 38 -4.73 -29.95 5.94
CA TYR A 38 -6.14 -29.82 5.68
C TYR A 38 -6.67 -31.22 5.42
N GLU A 39 -7.28 -31.79 6.44
CA GLU A 39 -8.05 -33.02 6.31
C GLU A 39 -9.49 -32.64 5.89
N PRO A 40 -9.93 -32.96 4.66
CA PRO A 40 -11.28 -32.64 4.20
C PRO A 40 -12.30 -33.42 5.04
N GLY A 41 -12.93 -32.75 5.99
CA GLY A 41 -13.85 -33.34 6.96
C GLY A 41 -13.62 -32.91 8.41
N SER A 42 -12.51 -32.24 8.73
CA SER A 42 -12.34 -31.53 10.00
C SER A 42 -13.03 -30.17 9.91
N THR A 43 -14.36 -30.17 10.02
CA THR A 43 -15.07 -28.95 10.37
C THR A 43 -14.66 -28.62 11.79
N VAL A 44 -13.76 -27.66 11.96
CA VAL A 44 -13.71 -26.89 13.20
C VAL A 44 -15.16 -26.46 13.44
N GLU A 45 -15.76 -26.92 14.53
CA GLU A 45 -17.04 -26.39 14.97
C GLU A 45 -16.79 -24.90 15.19
N ASP A 46 -17.18 -24.10 14.22
CA ASP A 46 -17.23 -22.64 14.33
C ASP A 46 -18.27 -22.38 15.42
N GLU A 47 -17.81 -22.43 16.67
CA GLU A 47 -18.48 -21.75 17.75
C GLU A 47 -18.66 -20.33 17.23
N ALA A 48 -19.89 -20.01 16.83
CA ALA A 48 -20.26 -18.66 16.46
C ALA A 48 -20.07 -17.83 17.71
N ASP A 49 -18.82 -17.42 17.94
CA ASP A 49 -18.43 -16.45 18.92
C ASP A 49 -19.29 -15.24 18.56
N ASP A 50 -20.19 -14.87 19.47
CA ASP A 50 -21.09 -13.72 19.35
C ASP A 50 -20.24 -12.44 19.50
N THR A 51 -19.16 -12.34 18.73
CA THR A 51 -18.32 -11.15 18.63
C THR A 51 -19.12 -10.14 17.83
N SER A 52 -20.00 -9.44 18.54
CA SER A 52 -20.64 -8.24 18.03
C SER A 52 -19.55 -7.19 17.76
N PHE A 53 -19.19 -7.02 16.50
CA PHE A 53 -18.28 -5.96 16.10
C PHE A 53 -19.04 -4.62 16.14
N GLU A 54 -18.83 -3.85 17.22
CA GLU A 54 -19.37 -2.50 17.31
C GLU A 54 -18.66 -1.61 16.30
N LEU A 55 -19.43 -1.03 15.37
CA LEU A 55 -18.89 -0.06 14.43
C LEU A 55 -18.40 1.16 15.23
N PRO A 56 -17.15 1.62 15.01
CA PRO A 56 -16.63 2.78 15.71
C PRO A 56 -17.48 4.02 15.38
N GLU A 57 -17.67 4.87 16.39
CA GLU A 57 -18.45 6.12 16.28
C GLU A 57 -17.77 7.18 15.40
N TYR A 58 -16.54 6.93 14.94
CA TYR A 58 -15.74 7.87 14.15
C TYR A 58 -15.27 7.23 12.84
N VAL A 59 -15.16 8.05 11.79
CA VAL A 59 -14.78 7.65 10.43
C VAL A 59 -13.27 7.78 10.21
N ALA A 60 -12.63 8.74 10.86
CA ALA A 60 -11.21 9.01 10.70
C ALA A 60 -10.56 9.55 11.98
N ALA A 61 -9.23 9.43 12.07
CA ALA A 61 -8.42 10.00 13.13
C ALA A 61 -7.18 10.69 12.54
N CYS A 62 -6.81 11.85 13.08
CA CYS A 62 -5.60 12.55 12.68
C CYS A 62 -4.36 11.79 13.16
N ARG A 63 -3.42 11.52 12.26
CA ARG A 63 -2.15 10.84 12.60
C ARG A 63 -1.30 11.61 13.61
N TYR A 64 -1.38 12.93 13.60
CA TYR A 64 -0.48 13.79 14.37
C TYR A 64 -1.03 14.08 15.78
N CYS A 65 -2.29 14.49 15.86
CA CYS A 65 -2.91 14.88 17.14
C CYS A 65 -3.82 13.80 17.75
N GLN A 66 -4.02 12.68 17.04
CA GLN A 66 -4.89 11.56 17.43
C GLN A 66 -6.36 11.95 17.68
N ARG A 67 -6.79 13.12 17.20
CA ARG A 67 -8.20 13.54 17.25
C ARG A 67 -9.04 12.72 16.29
N THR A 68 -10.20 12.25 16.74
CA THR A 68 -11.17 11.50 15.93
C THR A 68 -12.24 12.41 15.35
N PHE A 69 -12.81 12.01 14.22
CA PHE A 69 -13.82 12.76 13.47
C PHE A 69 -14.96 11.86 13.02
N GLU A 70 -16.19 12.33 13.18
CA GLU A 70 -17.42 11.63 12.80
C GLU A 70 -17.73 11.77 11.30
N THR A 71 -17.07 12.68 10.59
CA THR A 71 -17.26 12.94 9.16
C THR A 71 -15.94 13.13 8.44
N ASP A 72 -15.91 12.74 7.16
CA ASP A 72 -14.74 12.92 6.30
C ASP A 72 -14.41 14.40 6.08
N GLU A 73 -15.42 15.26 5.93
CA GLU A 73 -15.22 16.71 5.75
C GLU A 73 -14.47 17.35 6.92
N ALA A 74 -14.83 16.98 8.17
CA ALA A 74 -14.16 17.51 9.35
C ALA A 74 -12.72 16.97 9.48
N ALA A 75 -12.50 15.70 9.12
CA ALA A 75 -11.17 15.11 9.10
C ALA A 75 -10.25 15.79 8.08
N LEU A 76 -10.76 16.04 6.87
CA LEU A 76 -10.03 16.72 5.81
C LEU A 76 -9.72 18.16 6.18
N GLU A 77 -10.70 18.95 6.64
CA GLU A 77 -10.46 20.33 7.09
C GLU A 77 -9.38 20.38 8.18
N HIS A 78 -9.40 19.42 9.11
CA HIS A 78 -8.39 19.33 10.15
C HIS A 78 -7.01 18.97 9.60
N GLU A 79 -6.90 18.05 8.63
CA GLU A 79 -5.61 17.68 8.03
C GLU A 79 -4.86 18.89 7.47
N TRP A 80 -5.56 19.80 6.81
CA TRP A 80 -4.97 21.02 6.24
C TRP A 80 -4.59 22.08 7.29
N ASN A 81 -5.16 22.01 8.50
CA ASN A 81 -4.99 22.99 9.57
C ASN A 81 -4.35 22.41 10.84
N CYS A 82 -3.85 21.17 10.79
CA CYS A 82 -3.23 20.56 11.95
C CYS A 82 -1.80 21.06 12.11
N ASP A 83 -1.56 21.92 13.10
CA ASP A 83 -0.22 22.48 13.40
C ASP A 83 0.71 21.47 14.11
N LEU A 84 0.26 20.25 14.38
CA LEU A 84 1.07 19.22 15.05
C LEU A 84 1.90 18.45 14.02
N GLU A 85 3.21 18.54 14.15
CA GLU A 85 4.16 17.74 13.37
C GLU A 85 4.24 16.30 13.92
N PRO A 86 4.57 15.30 13.10
CA PRO A 86 4.82 13.96 13.61
C PRO A 86 5.92 14.01 14.66
N THR A 87 5.60 13.61 15.90
CA THR A 87 6.62 13.33 16.91
C THR A 87 7.45 12.19 16.34
N GLY A 88 8.67 12.47 15.88
CA GLY A 88 9.56 11.52 15.21
C GLY A 88 10.09 10.41 16.14
N GLU A 89 9.29 9.98 17.10
CA GLU A 89 9.58 8.98 18.11
C GLU A 89 8.94 7.67 17.63
N CYS A 90 9.78 6.78 17.07
CA CYS A 90 9.42 5.41 16.70
C CYS A 90 9.49 4.48 17.91
#